data_AF-A0A937ZM75-F1
#
_entry.id   AF-A0A937ZM75-F1
#
_cell.length_a   1.000
_cell.length_b   1.000
_cell.length_c   1.000
_cell.angle_alpha   90.00
_cell.angle_beta   90.00
_cell.angle_gamma   90.00
#
_symmetry.space_group_name_H-M   'P 1'
#
loop_
_entity.id
_entity.type
_entity.pdbx_description
1 polymer ?
#
loop_
_entity_poly.entity_id
_entity_poly.type
_entity_poly.pdbx_seq_one_letter_code
_entity_poly.pdbx_strand_id
1 'polypeptide(L)'
;MAAAIMRHLFGHRVAVDSVGVLAHGEVPDGFAVAVMAELGLDIAGHEAKPFDTVDFAAVDHVVTFTPCAHHRALQVASDVCVVEYWPLPDPVSDEDASRDDRLAACRALRETLLEHIGARFPAVDAQRLA
;
A
#
# COMPACT_ATOMS: atom_id res chain seq x y z
N MET A 1 1.12 4.91 -1.08
CA MET A 1 2.30 4.43 -1.85
C MET A 1 2.06 3.06 -2.48
N ALA A 2 1.90 1.98 -1.69
CA ALA A 2 1.79 0.60 -2.20
C ALA A 2 0.77 0.40 -3.34
N ALA A 3 -0.45 0.93 -3.19
CA ALA A 3 -1.49 0.81 -4.21
C ALA A 3 -1.11 1.45 -5.55
N ALA A 4 -0.42 2.60 -5.52
CA ALA A 4 0.06 3.26 -6.74
C ALA A 4 1.19 2.47 -7.41
N ILE A 5 2.10 1.89 -6.63
CA ILE A 5 3.17 1.00 -7.13
C ILE A 5 2.55 -0.22 -7.82
N MET A 6 1.59 -0.88 -7.18
CA MET A 6 0.86 -2.02 -7.73
C MET A 6 0.16 -1.66 -9.05
N ARG A 7 -0.58 -0.54 -9.10
CA ARG A 7 -1.21 -0.07 -10.35
C ARG A 7 -0.18 0.22 -11.44
N HIS A 8 0.98 0.77 -11.09
CA HIS A 8 2.04 1.05 -12.06
C HIS A 8 2.63 -0.23 -12.66
N LEU A 9 2.92 -1.24 -11.84
CA LEU A 9 3.57 -2.48 -12.29
C LEU A 9 2.61 -3.40 -13.08
N PHE A 10 1.35 -3.48 -12.66
CA PHE A 10 0.41 -4.45 -13.22
C PHE A 10 -0.66 -3.84 -14.12
N GLY A 11 -0.84 -2.52 -14.09
CA GLY A 11 -1.82 -1.81 -14.90
C GLY A 11 -3.25 -2.28 -14.59
N HIS A 12 -4.03 -2.49 -15.65
CA HIS A 12 -5.43 -2.95 -15.55
C HIS A 12 -5.60 -4.45 -15.28
N ARG A 13 -4.50 -5.19 -15.13
CA ARG A 13 -4.56 -6.65 -14.88
C ARG A 13 -5.01 -7.00 -13.46
N VAL A 14 -4.89 -6.05 -12.54
CA VAL A 14 -5.29 -6.21 -11.14
C VAL A 14 -6.09 -4.98 -10.72
N ALA A 15 -7.20 -5.23 -10.02
CA ALA A 15 -7.91 -4.19 -9.31
C ALA A 15 -7.17 -3.94 -7.99
N VAL A 16 -6.82 -2.68 -7.71
CA VAL A 16 -6.01 -2.32 -6.54
C VAL A 16 -6.70 -1.22 -5.79
N ASP A 17 -6.99 -1.48 -4.53
CA ASP A 17 -7.52 -0.49 -3.61
C ASP A 17 -6.66 -0.37 -2.35
N SER A 18 -6.85 0.71 -1.58
CA SER A 18 -6.24 0.88 -0.26
C SER A 18 -7.21 1.52 0.72
N VAL A 19 -7.21 1.01 1.94
CA VAL A 19 -7.99 1.53 3.07
C VAL A 19 -7.13 1.71 4.30
N GLY A 20 -7.58 2.56 5.22
CA GLY A 20 -6.95 2.78 6.52
C GLY A 20 -7.91 2.49 7.68
N VAL A 21 -7.36 2.03 8.80
CA VAL A 21 -8.13 1.85 10.06
C VAL A 21 -8.56 3.21 10.61
N LEU A 22 -7.71 4.22 10.49
CA LEU A 22 -7.97 5.61 10.91
C LEU A 22 -8.11 6.53 9.69
N ALA A 23 -8.81 6.10 8.63
CA ALA A 23 -8.97 6.93 7.45
C ALA A 23 -10.11 7.93 7.62
N HIS A 24 -9.77 9.22 7.77
CA HIS A 24 -10.71 10.33 7.95
C HIS A 24 -10.64 11.31 6.76
N GLY A 25 -10.48 10.79 5.53
CA GLY A 25 -10.28 11.62 4.33
C GLY A 25 -8.92 12.32 4.31
N GLU A 26 -7.94 11.77 5.02
CA GLU A 26 -6.58 12.29 5.04
C GLU A 26 -5.96 12.18 3.65
N VAL A 27 -5.31 13.26 3.22
CA VAL A 27 -4.49 13.30 2.02
C VAL A 27 -3.12 12.69 2.31
N PRO A 28 -2.42 12.14 1.30
CA PRO A 28 -1.15 11.49 1.54
C PRO A 28 -0.11 12.52 1.97
N ASP A 29 0.78 12.09 2.87
CA ASP A 29 1.85 12.94 3.37
C ASP A 29 2.71 13.52 2.23
N GLY A 30 3.12 14.79 2.37
CA GLY A 30 3.87 15.51 1.33
C GLY A 30 5.21 14.88 0.98
N PHE A 31 5.87 14.18 1.91
CA PHE A 31 7.10 13.44 1.64
C PHE A 31 6.81 12.20 0.79
N ALA A 32 5.74 11.48 1.10
CA ALA A 32 5.31 10.35 0.28
C ALA A 32 4.94 10.79 -1.14
N VAL A 33 4.23 11.92 -1.29
CA VAL A 33 3.91 12.51 -2.61
C VAL A 33 5.18 12.83 -3.37
N ALA A 34 6.14 13.53 -2.75
CA ALA A 34 7.41 13.89 -3.39
C ALA A 34 8.21 12.67 -3.84
N VAL A 35 8.32 11.65 -3.00
CA VAL A 35 9.08 10.42 -3.28
C VAL A 35 8.41 9.56 -4.37
N MET A 36 7.08 9.57 -4.43
CA MET A 36 6.35 8.87 -5.50
C MET A 36 6.42 9.62 -6.83
N ALA A 37 6.44 10.96 -6.79
CA ALA A 37 6.62 11.78 -7.98
C ALA A 37 7.99 11.56 -8.66
N GLU A 38 9.03 11.17 -7.90
CA GLU A 38 10.33 10.76 -8.46
C GLU A 38 10.20 9.56 -9.42
N LEU A 39 9.22 8.67 -9.20
CA LEU A 39 8.89 7.55 -10.10
C LEU A 39 7.87 7.94 -11.19
N GLY A 40 7.49 9.21 -11.29
CA GLY A 40 6.41 9.67 -12.16
C GLY A 40 5.02 9.23 -11.69
N LEU A 41 4.86 8.85 -10.42
CA LEU A 41 3.60 8.42 -9.84
C LEU A 41 2.97 9.53 -9.01
N ASP A 42 1.83 10.05 -9.47
CA ASP A 42 1.05 11.00 -8.71
C ASP A 42 0.13 10.28 -7.73
N ILE A 43 0.27 10.60 -6.45
CA ILE A 43 -0.61 10.13 -5.37
C ILE A 43 -1.29 11.28 -4.63
N ALA A 44 -1.07 12.54 -5.01
CA ALA A 44 -1.55 13.69 -4.24
C ALA A 44 -3.08 13.74 -4.13
N GLY A 45 -3.80 13.26 -5.15
CA GLY A 45 -5.27 13.18 -5.16
C GLY A 45 -5.85 11.91 -4.53
N HIS A 46 -5.04 11.04 -3.92
CA HIS A 46 -5.53 9.81 -3.31
C HIS A 46 -6.12 10.07 -1.92
N GLU A 47 -7.42 9.87 -1.74
CA GLU A 47 -8.06 10.04 -0.43
C GLU A 47 -8.04 8.73 0.38
N ALA A 48 -7.69 8.84 1.66
CA ALA A 48 -7.76 7.71 2.58
C ALA A 48 -9.22 7.29 2.79
N LYS A 49 -9.52 6.03 2.40
CA LYS A 49 -10.85 5.43 2.56
C LYS A 49 -10.95 4.62 3.85
N PRO A 50 -12.08 4.73 4.59
CA PRO A 50 -12.30 3.94 5.78
C PRO A 50 -12.44 2.47 5.46
N PHE A 51 -11.98 1.65 6.39
CA PHE A 51 -11.93 0.20 6.28
C PHE A 51 -13.30 -0.42 5.92
N ASP A 52 -14.40 0.16 6.42
CA ASP A 52 -15.76 -0.36 6.23
C ASP A 52 -16.36 -0.05 4.83
N THR A 53 -15.61 0.63 3.95
CA THR A 53 -16.08 0.95 2.58
C THR A 53 -15.74 -0.11 1.54
N VAL A 54 -14.95 -1.11 1.91
CA VAL A 54 -14.51 -2.18 1.01
C VAL A 54 -15.29 -3.46 1.30
N ASP A 55 -15.81 -4.06 0.22
CA ASP A 55 -16.34 -5.41 0.27
C ASP A 55 -15.20 -6.42 0.12
N PHE A 56 -14.77 -7.00 1.24
CA PHE A 56 -13.66 -7.96 1.26
C PHE A 56 -13.99 -9.29 0.59
N ALA A 57 -15.27 -9.61 0.36
CA ALA A 57 -15.64 -10.82 -0.38
C ALA A 57 -15.32 -10.70 -1.89
N ALA A 58 -15.11 -9.49 -2.39
CA ALA A 58 -14.72 -9.22 -3.77
C ALA A 58 -13.19 -9.10 -3.96
N VAL A 59 -12.39 -9.38 -2.92
CA VAL A 59 -10.94 -9.19 -2.91
C VAL A 59 -10.25 -10.53 -2.68
N ASP A 60 -9.29 -10.89 -3.52
CA ASP A 60 -8.53 -12.14 -3.37
C ASP A 60 -7.46 -12.04 -2.26
N HIS A 61 -6.82 -10.88 -2.15
CA HIS A 61 -5.66 -10.66 -1.29
C HIS A 61 -5.72 -9.31 -0.56
N VAL A 62 -5.53 -9.36 0.76
CA VAL A 62 -5.39 -8.17 1.62
C VAL A 62 -3.98 -8.16 2.21
N VAL A 63 -3.24 -7.08 1.96
CA VAL A 63 -1.90 -6.87 2.52
C VAL A 63 -1.98 -5.80 3.60
N THR A 64 -1.43 -6.08 4.77
CA THR A 64 -1.47 -5.20 5.93
C THR A 64 -0.08 -4.79 6.38
N PHE A 65 0.09 -3.53 6.75
CA PHE A 65 1.42 -2.96 7.05
C PHE A 65 1.70 -2.74 8.54
N THR A 66 0.65 -2.68 9.36
CA THR A 66 0.76 -2.44 10.81
C THR A 66 0.00 -3.50 11.61
N PRO A 67 0.39 -3.78 12.87
CA PRO A 67 -0.31 -4.75 13.70
C PRO A 67 -1.80 -4.44 13.87
N CYS A 68 -2.15 -3.16 14.04
CA CYS A 68 -3.55 -2.74 14.20
C CYS A 68 -4.37 -3.01 12.94
N ALA A 69 -3.81 -2.71 11.75
CA ALA A 69 -4.45 -3.02 10.48
C ALA A 69 -4.57 -4.53 10.26
N HIS A 70 -3.55 -5.30 10.63
CA HIS A 70 -3.57 -6.75 10.50
C HIS A 70 -4.65 -7.39 11.37
N HIS A 71 -4.73 -7.02 12.65
CA HIS A 71 -5.76 -7.53 13.54
C HIS A 71 -7.16 -7.16 13.02
N ARG A 72 -7.37 -5.91 12.57
CA ARG A 72 -8.66 -5.52 12.00
C ARG A 72 -9.01 -6.35 10.75
N ALA A 73 -8.06 -6.57 9.85
CA ALA A 73 -8.25 -7.39 8.66
C ALA A 73 -8.57 -8.86 8.98
N LEU A 74 -7.94 -9.43 10.00
CA LEU A 74 -8.27 -10.79 10.45
C LEU A 74 -9.70 -10.91 10.98
N GLN A 75 -10.25 -9.87 11.61
CA GLN A 75 -11.61 -9.93 12.15
C GLN A 75 -12.71 -9.93 11.10
N VAL A 76 -12.43 -9.33 9.94
CA VAL A 76 -13.45 -9.01 8.92
C VAL A 76 -13.27 -9.78 7.62
N ALA A 77 -12.04 -10.20 7.32
CA ALA A 77 -11.68 -10.67 6.00
C ALA A 77 -11.01 -12.06 6.01
N SER A 78 -10.66 -12.61 7.19
CA SER A 78 -9.95 -13.90 7.29
C SER A 78 -10.68 -15.08 6.66
N ASP A 79 -12.02 -15.02 6.66
CA ASP A 79 -12.86 -16.12 6.20
C ASP A 79 -13.17 -16.03 4.70
N VAL A 80 -12.88 -14.89 4.07
CA VAL A 80 -13.28 -14.58 2.69
C VAL A 80 -12.10 -14.27 1.77
N CYS A 81 -10.93 -13.93 2.30
CA CYS A 81 -9.74 -13.61 1.50
C CYS A 81 -8.44 -13.99 2.22
N VAL A 82 -7.34 -14.00 1.47
CA VAL A 82 -6.01 -14.23 2.06
C VAL A 82 -5.47 -12.94 2.66
N VAL A 83 -5.21 -12.94 3.97
CA VAL A 83 -4.63 -11.80 4.69
C VAL A 83 -3.14 -12.01 4.91
N GLU A 84 -2.31 -11.10 4.42
CA GLU A 84 -0.85 -11.09 4.60
C GLU A 84 -0.40 -9.91 5.45
N TYR A 85 0.64 -10.13 6.24
CA TYR A 85 1.25 -9.11 7.09
C TYR A 85 2.67 -8.81 6.65
N TRP A 86 2.89 -7.58 6.20
CA TRP A 86 4.21 -7.06 5.83
C TRP A 86 4.57 -5.95 6.83
N PRO A 87 5.34 -6.23 7.88
CA PRO A 87 5.71 -5.20 8.85
C PRO A 87 6.56 -4.14 8.18
N LEU A 88 6.03 -2.92 8.05
CA LEU A 88 6.75 -1.79 7.48
C LEU A 88 6.88 -0.67 8.53
N PRO A 89 8.06 -0.05 8.65
CA PRO A 89 8.22 1.12 9.50
C PRO A 89 7.45 2.29 8.88
N ASP A 90 6.80 3.08 9.74
CA ASP A 90 6.17 4.33 9.30
C ASP A 90 7.24 5.45 9.25
N PRO A 91 7.55 5.98 8.06
CA PRO A 91 8.68 6.88 7.82
C PRO A 91 8.49 8.28 8.41
N VAL A 92 7.27 8.64 8.85
CA VAL A 92 6.98 9.96 9.44
C VAL A 92 6.71 9.91 10.95
N SER A 93 6.85 8.73 11.57
CA SER A 93 6.61 8.54 13.01
C SER A 93 7.61 9.27 13.91
N ASP A 94 8.82 9.49 13.43
CA ASP A 94 9.87 10.20 14.18
C ASP A 94 9.69 11.71 13.97
N GLU A 95 9.15 12.37 15.00
CA GLU A 95 8.87 13.81 14.96
C GLU A 95 10.16 14.65 14.91
N ASP A 96 11.25 14.16 15.50
CA ASP A 96 12.54 14.86 15.61
C ASP A 96 13.43 14.68 14.35
N ALA A 97 13.06 13.77 13.45
CA ALA A 97 13.80 13.51 12.22
C ALA A 97 13.82 14.73 11.28
N SER A 98 14.99 15.00 10.71
CA SER A 98 15.15 16.08 9.75
C SER A 98 14.34 15.83 8.48
N ARG A 99 14.11 16.88 7.70
CA ARG A 99 13.41 16.79 6.41
C ARG A 99 14.06 15.77 5.47
N ASP A 100 15.39 15.76 5.42
CA ASP A 100 16.16 14.90 4.52
C ASP A 100 16.10 13.44 4.99
N ASP A 101 16.11 13.22 6.31
CA ASP A 101 15.96 11.88 6.90
C ASP A 101 14.57 11.30 6.63
N ARG A 102 13.50 12.11 6.77
CA ARG A 102 12.13 11.69 6.44
C ARG A 102 11.98 11.34 4.95
N LEU A 103 12.59 12.12 4.06
CA LEU A 103 12.62 11.80 2.63
C LEU A 103 13.39 10.51 2.36
N ALA A 104 14.55 10.31 3.01
CA ALA A 104 15.33 9.09 2.89
C ALA A 104 14.55 7.87 3.39
N ALA A 105 13.84 7.99 4.53
CA ALA A 105 12.98 6.95 5.07
C ALA A 105 11.82 6.62 4.12
N CYS A 106 11.16 7.62 3.54
CA CYS A 106 10.12 7.42 2.54
C CYS A 106 10.66 6.70 1.28
N ARG A 107 11.87 7.04 0.82
CA ARG A 107 12.52 6.33 -0.30
C ARG A 107 12.84 4.89 0.07
N ALA A 108 13.38 4.64 1.26
CA ALA A 108 13.64 3.28 1.73
C ALA A 108 12.35 2.45 1.77
N LEU A 109 11.25 3.01 2.31
CA LEU A 109 9.95 2.36 2.30
C LEU A 109 9.46 2.04 0.88
N ARG A 110 9.64 2.97 -0.06
CA ARG A 110 9.29 2.76 -1.47
C ARG A 110 10.03 1.56 -2.06
N GLU A 111 11.35 1.49 -1.85
CA GLU A 111 12.16 0.37 -2.35
C GLU A 111 11.73 -0.95 -1.72
N THR A 112 11.53 -0.97 -0.39
CA THR A 112 11.02 -2.15 0.32
C THR A 112 9.65 -2.61 -0.22
N LEU A 113 8.75 -1.67 -0.53
CA LEU A 113 7.47 -2.00 -1.16
C LEU A 113 7.64 -2.59 -2.56
N LEU A 114 8.54 -2.04 -3.39
CA LEU A 114 8.84 -2.57 -4.72
C LEU A 114 9.37 -4.00 -4.63
N GLU A 115 10.30 -4.26 -3.72
CA GLU A 115 10.87 -5.59 -3.49
C GLU A 115 9.82 -6.60 -3.03
N HIS A 116 9.02 -6.26 -2.01
CA HIS A 116 7.96 -7.15 -1.53
C HIS A 116 6.90 -7.44 -2.60
N ILE A 117 6.46 -6.40 -3.33
CA ILE A 117 5.47 -6.57 -4.41
C ILE A 117 6.05 -7.45 -5.52
N GLY A 118 7.28 -7.17 -5.97
CA GLY A 118 7.94 -7.95 -7.03
C GLY A 118 8.19 -9.41 -6.64
N ALA A 119 8.53 -9.68 -5.38
CA ALA A 119 8.74 -11.03 -4.88
C ALA A 119 7.43 -11.80 -4.72
N ARG A 120 6.37 -11.15 -4.24
CA ARG A 120 5.09 -11.82 -3.93
C ARG A 120 4.19 -11.99 -5.14
N PHE A 121 4.19 -10.99 -6.02
CA PHE A 121 3.38 -10.92 -7.22
C PHE A 121 4.34 -10.94 -8.41
N PRO A 122 4.79 -12.11 -8.87
CA PRO A 122 5.52 -12.16 -10.13
C PRO A 122 4.64 -11.54 -11.21
N ALA A 123 5.21 -10.72 -12.10
CA ALA A 123 4.50 -10.18 -13.26
C ALA A 123 3.72 -11.32 -13.89
N VAL A 124 2.37 -11.27 -13.82
CA VAL A 124 1.53 -12.38 -14.27
C VAL A 124 1.96 -12.72 -15.68
N ASP A 125 2.58 -13.89 -15.83
CA ASP A 125 3.09 -14.39 -17.10
C ASP A 125 1.97 -14.30 -18.13
N ALA A 126 2.30 -13.74 -19.30
CA ALA A 126 1.41 -13.65 -20.45
C ALA A 126 0.92 -15.03 -20.98
N GLN A 127 1.22 -16.13 -20.28
CA GLN A 127 1.01 -17.51 -20.72
C GLN A 127 -0.19 -18.22 -20.08
N ARG A 128 -0.98 -17.60 -19.19
CA ARG A 128 -2.19 -18.25 -18.61
C ARG A 128 -3.53 -17.86 -19.26
N LEU A 129 -3.49 -17.27 -20.46
CA LEU A 129 -4.69 -16.98 -21.27
C LEU A 129 -4.69 -17.71 -22.64
N ALA A 130 -4.04 -18.87 -22.73
CA ALA A 130 -4.14 -19.77 -23.89
C ALA A 130 -4.98 -21.00 -23.55
#